data_AF-A0A1X1NID7-F1
#
_entry.id   AF-A0A1X1NID7-F1
#
_cell.length_a   1.000
_cell.length_b   1.000
_cell.length_c   1.000
_cell.angle_alpha   90.00
_cell.angle_beta   90.00
_cell.angle_gamma   90.00
#
_symmetry.space_group_name_H-M   'P 1'
#
loop_
_entity.id
_entity.type
_entity.pdbx_description
1 polymer ?
#
loop_
_entity_poly.entity_id
_entity_poly.type
_entity_poly.pdbx_seq_one_letter_code
_entity_poly.pdbx_strand_id
1 'polypeptide(L)'
;MPFVALLSIGCGASPEGAPSRQEQVARNGASVMPFDLERTTHRFTPDADGLVEQVVTDDRGDAGQIRLIREHLADEARRFRQGDYADPARIHGTDMPGLKELAAGAAGIRISYADLPDGAVVRFRTTDPALVDALHRWGAAQTSDHGEHADH
;
A
#
# COMPACT_ATOMS: atom_id res chain seq x y z
N MET A 1 -22.69 -61.62 18.32
CA MET A 1 -21.94 -60.80 17.35
C MET A 1 -22.61 -59.45 17.24
N PRO A 2 -21.89 -58.35 17.45
CA PRO A 2 -22.00 -57.28 16.47
C PRO A 2 -20.61 -56.74 16.07
N PHE A 3 -20.44 -56.53 14.78
CA PHE A 3 -19.30 -55.85 14.19
C PHE A 3 -19.84 -54.75 13.25
N VAL A 4 -18.98 -53.75 13.07
CA VAL A 4 -18.99 -52.69 12.06
C VAL A 4 -19.65 -51.37 12.46
N ALA A 5 -18.77 -50.46 12.89
CA ALA A 5 -18.90 -49.02 12.70
C ALA A 5 -18.56 -48.64 11.24
N LEU A 6 -19.21 -47.62 10.69
CA LEU A 6 -18.61 -46.77 9.66
C LEU A 6 -18.88 -45.31 10.02
N LEU A 7 -17.83 -44.62 10.47
CA LEU A 7 -17.77 -43.17 10.44
C LEU A 7 -17.56 -42.73 8.99
N SER A 8 -18.53 -42.02 8.42
CA SER A 8 -18.30 -41.26 7.20
C SER A 8 -17.59 -39.96 7.56
N ILE A 9 -16.26 -39.97 7.47
CA ILE A 9 -15.44 -38.77 7.40
C ILE A 9 -15.63 -38.20 6.01
N GLY A 10 -16.51 -37.20 5.89
CA GLY A 10 -16.54 -36.34 4.72
C GLY A 10 -15.36 -35.39 4.80
N CYS A 11 -14.25 -35.71 4.12
CA CYS A 11 -13.23 -34.73 3.81
C CYS A 11 -13.85 -33.67 2.88
N GLY A 12 -14.23 -32.53 3.45
CA GLY A 12 -14.38 -31.30 2.69
C GLY A 12 -13.00 -30.91 2.19
N ALA A 13 -12.70 -31.21 0.92
CA ALA A 13 -11.57 -30.62 0.23
C ALA A 13 -11.85 -29.11 0.13
N SER A 14 -11.27 -28.35 1.07
CA SER A 14 -11.11 -26.91 0.92
C SER A 14 -10.15 -26.68 -0.25
N PRO A 15 -10.38 -25.72 -1.16
CA PRO A 15 -9.44 -25.48 -2.25
C PRO A 15 -8.08 -25.08 -1.67
N GLU A 16 -7.06 -25.91 -1.91
CA GLU A 16 -5.67 -25.51 -1.72
C GLU A 16 -5.35 -24.30 -2.61
N GLY A 17 -4.73 -23.27 -2.03
CA GLY A 17 -3.70 -22.49 -2.73
C GLY A 17 -4.09 -21.18 -3.42
N ALA A 18 -5.11 -20.44 -2.96
CA ALA A 18 -5.22 -19.03 -3.37
C ALA A 18 -4.16 -18.21 -2.59
N PRO A 19 -3.33 -17.38 -3.27
CA PRO A 19 -2.35 -16.55 -2.58
C PRO A 19 -3.04 -15.61 -1.60
N SER A 20 -2.40 -15.35 -0.46
CA SER A 20 -2.88 -14.37 0.51
C SER A 20 -3.01 -13.00 -0.15
N ARG A 21 -3.78 -12.08 0.47
CA ARG A 21 -3.90 -10.71 -0.04
C ARG A 21 -2.54 -10.02 -0.11
N GLN A 22 -1.68 -10.23 0.88
CA GLN A 22 -0.32 -9.68 0.93
C GLN A 22 0.58 -10.29 -0.15
N GLU A 23 0.50 -11.60 -0.41
CA GLU A 23 1.25 -12.24 -1.48
C GLU A 23 0.84 -11.71 -2.87
N GLN A 24 -0.46 -11.42 -3.07
CA GLN A 24 -0.94 -10.81 -4.31
C GLN A 24 -0.42 -9.38 -4.46
N VAL A 25 -0.46 -8.59 -3.39
CA VAL A 25 0.07 -7.22 -3.34
C VAL A 25 1.56 -7.20 -3.65
N ALA A 26 2.36 -8.07 -3.01
CA ALA A 26 3.79 -8.18 -3.28
C ALA A 26 4.08 -8.55 -4.75
N ARG A 27 3.34 -9.53 -5.30
CA ARG A 27 3.47 -9.93 -6.72
C ARG A 27 3.12 -8.80 -7.69
N ASN A 28 2.02 -8.08 -7.44
CA ASN A 28 1.61 -6.96 -8.29
C ASN A 28 2.59 -5.80 -8.16
N GLY A 29 3.02 -5.52 -6.92
CA GLY A 29 3.97 -4.49 -6.52
C GLY A 29 5.31 -4.61 -7.24
N ALA A 30 5.82 -5.82 -7.47
CA ALA A 30 7.08 -6.04 -8.20
C ALA A 30 7.10 -5.46 -9.63
N SER A 31 5.93 -5.19 -10.23
CA SER A 31 5.81 -4.56 -11.56
C SER A 31 5.58 -3.04 -11.52
N VAL A 32 5.45 -2.48 -10.32
CA VAL A 32 5.06 -1.08 -10.06
C VAL A 32 6.14 -0.36 -9.26
N MET A 33 6.55 -0.97 -8.15
CA MET A 33 7.59 -0.49 -7.25
C MET A 33 8.94 -1.01 -7.75
N PRO A 34 9.84 -0.13 -8.24
CA PRO A 34 11.10 -0.55 -8.85
C PRO A 34 12.19 -0.92 -7.84
N PHE A 35 11.88 -0.94 -6.53
CA PHE A 35 12.75 -1.31 -5.43
C PHE A 35 12.32 -2.64 -4.80
N ASP A 36 13.23 -3.28 -4.08
CA ASP A 36 12.95 -4.54 -3.38
C ASP A 36 12.08 -4.29 -2.13
N LEU A 37 10.84 -4.76 -2.16
CA LEU A 37 9.85 -4.56 -1.10
C LEU A 37 10.29 -5.20 0.23
N GLU A 38 10.99 -6.33 0.17
CA GLU A 38 11.50 -7.08 1.35
C GLU A 38 12.63 -6.34 2.08
N ARG A 39 13.15 -5.27 1.48
CA ARG A 39 14.25 -4.45 2.01
C ARG A 39 13.84 -3.00 2.24
N THR A 40 12.53 -2.78 2.36
CA THR A 40 11.92 -1.48 2.58
C THR A 40 10.80 -1.56 3.60
N THR A 41 10.65 -0.47 4.33
CA THR A 41 9.51 -0.24 5.22
C THR A 41 8.66 0.90 4.67
N HIS A 42 7.37 0.63 4.47
CA HIS A 42 6.34 1.61 4.13
C HIS A 42 5.66 2.09 5.42
N ARG A 43 5.33 3.37 5.49
CA ARG A 43 4.62 3.94 6.63
C ARG A 43 3.59 4.94 6.15
N PHE A 44 2.34 4.71 6.56
CA PHE A 44 1.21 5.58 6.29
C PHE A 44 0.71 6.17 7.61
N THR A 45 1.13 7.39 7.92
CA THR A 45 0.81 8.04 9.19
C THR A 45 -0.31 9.07 8.98
N PRO A 46 -1.51 8.88 9.54
CA PRO A 46 -2.56 9.89 9.49
C PRO A 46 -2.14 11.15 10.26
N ASP A 47 -2.43 12.32 9.69
CA ASP A 47 -2.32 13.63 10.33
C ASP A 47 -3.73 14.23 10.48
N ALA A 48 -3.91 15.22 11.35
CA ALA A 48 -5.20 15.86 11.58
C ALA A 48 -5.77 16.52 10.31
N ASP A 49 -4.90 16.96 9.39
CA ASP A 49 -5.25 17.58 8.11
C ASP A 49 -4.80 16.75 6.89
N GLY A 50 -4.52 15.45 7.05
CA GLY A 50 -4.21 14.58 5.92
C GLY A 50 -3.45 13.30 6.26
N LEU A 51 -2.40 13.00 5.49
CA LEU A 51 -1.64 11.74 5.58
C LEU A 51 -0.18 11.98 5.19
N VAL A 52 0.73 11.26 5.83
CA VAL A 52 2.14 11.16 5.47
C VAL A 52 2.43 9.74 5.00
N GLU A 53 2.92 9.60 3.78
CA GLU A 53 3.47 8.37 3.24
C GLU A 53 5.00 8.47 3.26
N GLN A 54 5.65 7.49 3.88
CA GLN A 54 7.10 7.39 3.93
C GLN A 54 7.50 5.99 3.46
N VAL A 55 8.50 5.93 2.58
CA VAL A 55 9.13 4.67 2.19
C VAL A 55 10.62 4.83 2.42
N VAL A 56 11.20 3.92 3.18
CA VAL A 56 12.62 3.90 3.53
C VAL A 56 13.20 2.52 3.31
N THR A 57 14.48 2.45 3.02
CA THR A 57 15.19 1.17 3.01
C THR A 57 15.63 0.78 4.42
N ASP A 58 15.68 -0.53 4.69
CA ASP A 58 16.15 -1.06 5.97
C ASP A 58 17.68 -0.97 6.11
N ASP A 59 18.41 -0.88 4.99
CA ASP A 59 19.87 -0.66 4.95
C ASP A 59 20.18 0.76 4.44
N ARG A 60 20.55 1.65 5.37
CA ARG A 60 20.93 3.04 5.04
C ARG A 60 22.14 3.18 4.10
N GLY A 61 22.92 2.10 3.91
CA GLY A 61 24.02 2.06 2.95
C GLY A 61 23.59 1.69 1.52
N ASP A 62 22.36 1.23 1.31
CA ASP A 62 21.87 0.81 0.01
C ASP A 62 21.47 2.00 -0.88
N ALA A 63 22.47 2.64 -1.46
CA ALA A 63 22.28 3.76 -2.39
C ALA A 63 21.41 3.39 -3.61
N GLY A 64 21.32 2.09 -3.96
CA GLY A 64 20.46 1.60 -5.04
C GLY A 64 18.98 1.70 -4.67
N GLN A 65 18.60 1.10 -3.54
CA GLN A 65 17.24 1.17 -2.99
C GLN A 65 16.82 2.62 -2.73
N ILE A 66 17.68 3.41 -2.08
CA ILE A 66 17.39 4.82 -1.79
C ILE A 66 17.05 5.60 -3.06
N ARG A 67 17.83 5.42 -4.13
CA ARG A 67 17.58 6.08 -5.41
C ARG A 67 16.25 5.65 -6.01
N LEU A 68 15.97 4.35 -6.05
CA LEU A 68 14.75 3.80 -6.64
C LEU A 68 13.48 4.24 -5.88
N ILE A 69 13.54 4.26 -4.54
CA ILE A 69 12.47 4.79 -3.68
C ILE A 69 12.21 6.27 -4.00
N ARG A 70 13.26 7.08 -4.06
CA ARG A 70 13.14 8.51 -4.35
C ARG A 70 12.55 8.77 -5.73
N GLU A 71 13.06 8.09 -6.75
CA GLU A 71 12.55 8.19 -8.12
C GLU A 71 11.05 7.82 -8.19
N HIS A 72 10.67 6.72 -7.54
CA HIS A 72 9.28 6.25 -7.49
C HIS A 72 8.35 7.24 -6.80
N LEU A 73 8.61 7.62 -5.54
CA LEU A 73 7.75 8.53 -4.77
C LEU A 73 7.68 9.93 -5.41
N ALA A 74 8.74 10.36 -6.10
CA ALA A 74 8.72 11.62 -6.84
C ALA A 74 7.76 11.55 -8.05
N ASP A 75 7.67 10.41 -8.72
CA ASP A 75 6.73 10.19 -9.81
C ASP A 75 5.28 10.07 -9.32
N GLU A 76 5.06 9.26 -8.29
CA GLU A 76 3.74 9.14 -7.66
C GLU A 76 3.22 10.49 -7.17
N ALA A 77 4.05 11.28 -6.49
CA ALA A 77 3.65 12.61 -6.06
C ALA A 77 3.26 13.54 -7.24
N ARG A 78 3.87 13.40 -8.43
CA ARG A 78 3.47 14.15 -9.63
C ARG A 78 2.14 13.67 -10.18
N ARG A 79 1.89 12.36 -10.16
CA ARG A 79 0.67 11.73 -10.68
C ARG A 79 -0.52 11.95 -9.75
N PHE A 80 -0.34 11.78 -8.44
CA PHE A 80 -1.38 12.03 -7.44
C PHE A 80 -1.89 13.48 -7.48
N ARG A 81 -1.03 14.47 -7.75
CA ARG A 81 -1.44 15.87 -7.95
C ARG A 81 -2.42 16.08 -9.10
N GLN A 82 -2.47 15.13 -10.04
CA GLN A 82 -3.37 15.13 -11.19
C GLN A 82 -4.56 14.18 -10.99
N GLY A 83 -4.70 13.56 -9.81
CA GLY A 83 -5.71 12.54 -9.54
C GLY A 83 -5.42 11.19 -10.19
N ASP A 84 -4.20 10.98 -10.70
CA ASP A 84 -3.79 9.70 -11.24
C ASP A 84 -3.26 8.79 -10.12
N TYR A 85 -4.12 7.86 -9.70
CA TYR A 85 -3.81 6.79 -8.74
C TYR A 85 -3.74 5.40 -9.42
N ALA A 86 -3.36 5.32 -10.69
CA ALA A 86 -3.32 4.07 -11.44
C ALA A 86 -2.37 3.02 -10.83
N ASP A 87 -1.23 3.43 -10.29
CA ASP A 87 -0.28 2.52 -9.62
C ASP A 87 -0.84 1.88 -8.35
N PRO A 88 -1.36 2.63 -7.36
CA PRO A 88 -2.08 2.03 -6.25
C PRO A 88 -3.23 1.11 -6.70
N ALA A 89 -3.98 1.51 -7.74
CA ALA A 89 -5.05 0.68 -8.29
C ALA A 89 -4.54 -0.65 -8.89
N ARG A 90 -3.37 -0.66 -9.54
CA ARG A 90 -2.74 -1.87 -10.10
C ARG A 90 -2.25 -2.81 -9.02
N ILE A 91 -1.77 -2.28 -7.89
CA ILE A 91 -1.26 -3.09 -6.77
C ILE A 91 -2.41 -3.65 -5.94
N HIS A 92 -3.32 -2.76 -5.51
CA HIS A 92 -4.30 -3.01 -4.44
C HIS A 92 -5.74 -3.24 -4.94
N GLY A 93 -5.98 -2.99 -6.23
CA GLY A 93 -7.30 -3.05 -6.86
C GLY A 93 -8.01 -1.69 -6.90
N THR A 94 -8.89 -1.52 -7.89
CA THR A 94 -9.64 -0.27 -8.10
C THR A 94 -10.67 0.04 -7.02
N ASP A 95 -10.97 -0.92 -6.15
CA ASP A 95 -11.91 -0.78 -5.04
C ASP A 95 -11.21 -0.53 -3.69
N MET A 96 -9.91 -0.20 -3.71
CA MET A 96 -9.19 0.20 -2.50
C MET A 96 -9.92 1.36 -1.79
N PRO A 97 -10.17 1.27 -0.47
CA PRO A 97 -10.84 2.33 0.27
C PRO A 97 -10.20 3.71 0.07
N GLY A 98 -11.02 4.72 -0.22
CA GLY A 98 -10.59 6.11 -0.38
C GLY A 98 -10.07 6.45 -1.79
N LEU A 99 -9.63 5.46 -2.57
CA LEU A 99 -8.96 5.68 -3.86
C LEU A 99 -9.79 6.52 -4.85
N LYS A 100 -11.09 6.23 -4.98
CA LYS A 100 -12.00 6.91 -5.92
C LYS A 100 -12.23 8.36 -5.50
N GLU A 101 -12.39 8.60 -4.19
CA GLU A 101 -12.57 9.92 -3.60
C GLU A 101 -11.30 10.77 -3.77
N LEU A 102 -10.12 10.19 -3.54
CA LEU A 102 -8.84 10.87 -3.73
C LEU A 102 -8.60 11.25 -5.19
N ALA A 103 -8.87 10.34 -6.13
CA ALA A 103 -8.77 10.61 -7.56
C ALA A 103 -9.70 11.76 -8.01
N ALA A 104 -10.95 11.73 -7.57
CA ALA A 104 -11.93 12.77 -7.89
C ALA A 104 -11.63 14.12 -7.20
N GLY A 105 -11.07 14.08 -5.98
CA GLY A 105 -10.82 15.23 -5.12
C GLY A 105 -9.41 15.82 -5.21
N ALA A 106 -8.56 15.35 -6.13
CA ALA A 106 -7.13 15.67 -6.16
C ALA A 106 -6.82 17.18 -6.17
N ALA A 107 -7.65 18.00 -6.84
CA ALA A 107 -7.49 19.45 -6.86
C ALA A 107 -7.62 20.11 -5.45
N GLY A 108 -8.27 19.43 -4.51
CA GLY A 108 -8.41 19.85 -3.11
C GLY A 108 -7.30 19.36 -2.18
N ILE A 109 -6.32 18.59 -2.69
CA ILE A 109 -5.24 18.01 -1.88
C ILE A 109 -3.92 18.65 -2.25
N ARG A 110 -3.27 19.31 -1.29
CA ARG A 110 -1.88 19.73 -1.43
C ARG A 110 -0.97 18.53 -1.22
N ILE A 111 -0.24 18.15 -2.25
CA ILE A 111 0.70 17.03 -2.21
C ILE A 111 2.13 17.56 -2.33
N SER A 112 2.99 17.22 -1.39
CA SER A 112 4.42 17.60 -1.37
C SER A 112 5.29 16.37 -1.25
N TYR A 113 6.49 16.43 -1.83
CA TYR A 113 7.49 15.37 -1.83
C TYR A 113 8.80 15.91 -1.25
N ALA A 114 9.54 15.06 -0.54
CA ALA A 114 10.92 15.36 -0.14
C ALA A 114 11.76 14.08 -0.03
N ASP A 115 13.04 14.19 -0.38
CA ASP A 115 14.05 13.18 -0.08
C ASP A 115 14.25 13.02 1.43
N LEU A 116 14.55 11.79 1.85
CA LEU A 116 15.07 11.45 3.17
C LEU A 116 16.44 10.79 3.02
N PRO A 117 17.33 10.82 4.03
CA PRO A 117 18.62 10.16 3.96
C PRO A 117 18.56 8.69 3.50
N ASP A 118 17.53 7.96 3.93
CA ASP A 118 17.28 6.54 3.69
C ASP A 118 16.04 6.25 2.81
N GLY A 119 15.49 7.25 2.12
CA GLY A 119 14.32 7.06 1.26
C GLY A 119 13.65 8.35 0.83
N ALA A 120 12.32 8.41 0.91
CA ALA A 120 11.53 9.59 0.59
C ALA A 120 10.21 9.66 1.38
N VAL A 121 9.56 10.82 1.31
CA VAL A 121 8.27 11.09 1.95
C VAL A 121 7.37 11.89 1.03
N VAL A 122 6.09 11.50 0.98
CA VAL A 122 4.99 12.25 0.37
C VAL A 122 4.04 12.71 1.47
N ARG A 123 3.65 13.98 1.45
CA ARG A 123 2.68 14.54 2.41
C ARG A 123 1.46 15.05 1.66
N PHE A 124 0.30 14.58 2.08
CA PHE A 124 -1.02 14.97 1.59
C PHE A 124 -1.66 15.85 2.65
N ARG A 125 -2.14 17.04 2.26
CA ARG A 125 -2.84 17.98 3.15
C ARG A 125 -4.08 18.55 2.52
N THR A 126 -5.15 18.65 3.28
CA THR A 126 -6.43 19.22 2.84
C THR A 126 -7.21 19.78 4.03
N THR A 127 -8.08 20.76 3.78
CA THR A 127 -9.04 21.27 4.76
C THR A 127 -10.43 20.65 4.58
N ASP A 128 -10.62 19.83 3.55
CA ASP A 128 -11.88 19.11 3.31
C ASP A 128 -11.93 17.86 4.19
N PRO A 129 -12.85 17.79 5.17
CA PRO A 129 -12.93 16.66 6.09
C PRO A 129 -13.26 15.33 5.38
N ALA A 130 -13.97 15.36 4.24
CA ALA A 130 -14.24 14.14 3.48
C ALA A 130 -12.98 13.59 2.81
N LEU A 131 -12.06 14.46 2.37
CA LEU A 131 -10.78 14.05 1.80
C LEU A 131 -9.79 13.61 2.88
N VAL A 132 -9.84 14.19 4.09
CA VAL A 132 -9.08 13.67 5.24
C VAL A 132 -9.50 12.24 5.56
N ASP A 133 -10.81 11.98 5.65
CA ASP A 133 -11.33 10.62 5.88
C ASP A 133 -10.91 9.63 4.77
N ALA A 134 -10.97 10.06 3.50
CA ALA A 134 -10.51 9.24 2.38
C ALA A 134 -9.01 8.92 2.47
N LEU A 135 -8.17 9.90 2.83
CA LEU A 135 -6.73 9.70 3.04
C LEU A 135 -6.46 8.69 4.17
N HIS A 136 -7.19 8.77 5.28
CA HIS A 136 -7.03 7.86 6.41
C HIS A 136 -7.44 6.43 6.05
N ARG A 137 -8.58 6.25 5.37
CA ARG A 137 -9.03 4.94 4.87
C ARG A 137 -8.04 4.35 3.88
N TRP A 138 -7.54 5.17 2.95
CA TRP A 138 -6.56 4.75 1.96
C TRP A 138 -5.26 4.32 2.62
N GLY A 139 -4.69 5.15 3.51
CA GLY A 139 -3.46 4.82 4.24
C GLY A 139 -3.59 3.54 5.07
N ALA A 140 -4.68 3.38 5.82
CA ALA A 140 -4.93 2.17 6.62
C ALA A 140 -5.06 0.90 5.75
N ALA A 141 -5.71 1.01 4.58
CA ALA A 141 -5.80 -0.09 3.64
C ALA A 141 -4.41 -0.47 3.08
N GLN A 142 -3.57 0.51 2.74
CA GLN A 142 -2.20 0.23 2.28
C GLN A 142 -1.37 -0.43 3.38
N THR A 143 -1.43 0.05 4.63
CA THR A 143 -0.76 -0.60 5.76
C THR A 143 -1.19 -2.07 5.91
N SER A 144 -2.49 -2.36 5.81
CA SER A 144 -2.97 -3.74 5.89
C SER A 144 -2.51 -4.61 4.71
N ASP A 145 -2.44 -4.03 3.51
CA ASP A 145 -2.12 -4.73 2.26
C ASP A 145 -0.62 -5.05 2.13
N HIS A 146 0.24 -4.16 2.63
CA HIS A 146 1.70 -4.33 2.61
C HIS A 146 2.22 -5.22 3.76
N GLY A 147 1.43 -5.44 4.81
CA GLY A 147 1.75 -6.43 5.85
C GLY A 147 3.07 -6.15 6.55
N GLU A 148 3.97 -7.13 6.58
CA GLU A 148 5.28 -7.02 7.24
C GLU A 148 6.18 -5.93 6.63
N HIS A 149 5.90 -5.46 5.42
CA HIS A 149 6.62 -4.36 4.77
C HIS A 149 6.05 -2.99 5.14
N ALA A 150 5.05 -2.93 6.03
CA ALA A 150 4.49 -1.69 6.53
C ALA A 150 4.46 -1.62 8.06
N ASP A 151 4.82 -0.48 8.62
CA ASP A 151 4.71 -0.24 10.06
C ASP A 151 3.25 -0.09 10.49
N HIS A 152 2.90 -0.74 11.60
CA HIS A 152 1.60 -0.72 12.26
C HIS A 152 1.52 0.30 13.41
#